data_AF-A0A9Q9ZUX4-F1
#
_entry.id   AF-A0A9Q9ZUX4-F1
#
_cell.length_a   1.000
_cell.length_b   1.000
_cell.length_c   1.000
_cell.angle_alpha   90.00
_cell.angle_beta   90.00
_cell.angle_gamma   90.00
#
_symmetry.space_group_name_H-M   'P 1'
#
loop_
_entity.id
_entity.type
_entity.pdbx_description
1 polymer ?
#
loop_
_entity_poly.entity_id
_entity_poly.type
_entity_poly.pdbx_seq_one_letter_code
_entity_poly.pdbx_strand_id
1 'polypeptide(L)'
;MIRNVSHSIIRKTIPLFYQITKFLNFVEENEDGLAVAHFTGGNVDIIQPLKVTETHVIINIRDLSRFGLTWIKTIFGFPIDGQVLHFLRPVTVEQEQKILNVHLHPGNVPVTEVQRLHHNKSYIETSSKCCLFTDRKYSLCCQPENCDVQPMSEIFQLDNFGPNYHPTFEVFLDVNIKEVRLGVLDKTEDGKEVWPRWRILLTGLYA
;
A
#
# COMPACT_ATOMS: atom_id res chain seq x y z
N MET A 1 -0.62 -35.85 -5.69
CA MET A 1 -1.28 -34.76 -6.44
C MET A 1 -1.37 -33.62 -5.44
N ILE A 2 -0.48 -32.63 -5.38
CA ILE A 2 -0.26 -31.53 -6.33
C ILE A 2 1.24 -31.17 -6.27
N ARG A 3 2.00 -31.65 -7.26
CA ARG A 3 3.14 -30.92 -7.82
C ARG A 3 2.49 -29.83 -8.67
N ASN A 4 2.63 -28.54 -8.37
CA ASN A 4 2.47 -27.41 -9.32
C ASN A 4 2.49 -26.02 -8.65
N VAL A 5 3.55 -25.69 -7.91
CA VAL A 5 3.82 -24.27 -7.56
C VAL A 5 5.25 -23.86 -7.96
N SER A 6 6.18 -24.81 -8.11
CA SER A 6 7.57 -24.52 -8.44
C SER A 6 7.84 -24.20 -9.92
N HIS A 7 7.00 -24.66 -10.86
CA HIS A 7 7.28 -24.53 -12.31
C HIS A 7 7.03 -23.14 -12.92
N SER A 8 6.24 -22.28 -12.27
CA SER A 8 5.89 -20.95 -12.80
C SER A 8 6.97 -19.90 -12.51
N ILE A 9 7.53 -19.93 -11.30
CA ILE A 9 8.56 -18.99 -10.86
C ILE A 9 9.90 -19.31 -11.54
N ILE A 10 10.24 -20.58 -11.73
CA ILE A 10 11.50 -21.00 -12.36
C ILE A 10 11.55 -20.64 -13.86
N ARG A 11 10.41 -20.68 -14.58
CA ARG A 11 10.39 -20.42 -16.04
C ARG A 11 10.52 -18.95 -16.45
N LYS A 12 10.33 -17.99 -15.55
CA LYS A 12 10.48 -16.54 -15.84
C LYS A 12 11.79 -15.93 -15.32
N THR A 13 12.43 -16.55 -14.33
CA THR A 13 13.67 -16.03 -13.73
C THR A 13 14.92 -16.45 -14.51
N ILE A 14 14.92 -17.63 -15.14
CA ILE A 14 16.05 -18.12 -15.95
C ILE A 14 16.35 -17.22 -17.18
N PRO A 15 15.35 -16.75 -17.96
CA PRO A 15 15.62 -15.86 -19.09
C PRO A 15 16.22 -14.52 -18.66
N LEU A 16 15.72 -13.93 -17.57
CA LEU A 16 16.19 -12.62 -17.11
C LEU A 16 17.63 -12.70 -16.59
N PHE A 17 17.96 -13.75 -15.83
CA PHE A 17 19.33 -13.97 -15.34
C PHE A 17 20.33 -14.15 -16.49
N TYR A 18 19.99 -14.99 -17.48
CA TYR A 18 20.85 -15.20 -18.66
C TYR A 18 21.08 -13.91 -19.46
N GLN A 19 20.04 -13.09 -19.62
CA GLN A 19 20.15 -11.83 -20.35
C GLN A 19 20.93 -10.76 -19.56
N ILE A 20 20.82 -10.75 -18.23
CA ILE A 20 21.66 -9.90 -17.36
C ILE A 20 23.12 -10.32 -17.45
N THR A 21 23.43 -11.62 -17.40
CA THR A 21 24.82 -12.11 -17.57
C THR A 21 25.37 -11.74 -18.95
N LYS A 22 24.56 -11.83 -20.00
CA LYS A 22 24.95 -11.42 -21.36
C LYS A 22 25.23 -9.92 -21.47
N PHE A 23 24.44 -9.08 -20.78
CA PHE A 23 24.69 -7.64 -20.71
C PHE A 23 25.96 -7.31 -19.92
N LEU A 24 26.20 -7.97 -18.79
CA LEU A 24 27.40 -7.78 -17.98
C LEU A 24 28.68 -8.12 -18.75
N ASN A 25 28.69 -9.23 -19.51
CA ASN A 25 29.83 -9.59 -20.35
C ASN A 25 30.08 -8.57 -21.47
N PHE A 26 29.03 -7.98 -22.05
CA PHE A 26 29.17 -6.94 -23.07
C PHE A 26 29.77 -5.64 -22.52
N VAL A 27 29.45 -5.27 -21.27
CA VAL A 27 30.04 -4.10 -20.60
C VAL A 27 31.53 -4.32 -20.32
N GLU A 28 31.95 -5.56 -20.06
CA GLU A 28 33.34 -5.92 -19.80
C GLU A 28 34.24 -5.84 -21.06
N GLU A 29 33.66 -6.03 -22.25
CA GLU A 29 34.39 -5.99 -23.54
C GLU A 29 34.51 -4.58 -24.16
N ASN A 30 33.83 -3.56 -23.60
CA ASN A 30 33.70 -2.25 -24.23
C ASN A 30 34.53 -1.19 -23.50
N GLU A 31 35.68 -0.81 -24.06
CA GLU A 31 36.62 0.12 -23.43
C GLU A 31 36.09 1.56 -23.27
N ASP A 32 35.03 1.93 -24.02
CA ASP A 32 34.36 3.25 -23.93
C ASP A 32 33.10 3.25 -23.03
N GLY A 33 33.01 2.27 -22.11
CA GLY A 33 32.48 2.43 -20.75
C GLY A 33 30.98 2.67 -20.51
N LEU A 34 30.14 2.97 -21.51
CA LEU A 34 28.69 3.21 -21.28
C LEU A 34 27.81 2.60 -22.39
N ALA A 35 26.97 1.65 -21.99
CA ALA A 35 25.97 1.02 -22.85
C ALA A 35 24.58 1.05 -22.20
N VAL A 36 23.53 1.19 -23.01
CA VAL A 36 22.14 1.21 -22.52
C VAL A 36 21.44 -0.07 -22.93
N ALA A 37 21.04 -0.88 -21.96
CA ALA A 37 20.16 -2.03 -22.19
C ALA A 37 18.72 -1.57 -22.45
N HIS A 38 18.15 -2.04 -23.54
CA HIS A 38 16.76 -1.82 -23.93
C HIS A 38 15.99 -3.13 -23.94
N PHE A 39 14.98 -3.22 -23.07
CA PHE A 39 14.16 -4.41 -22.96
C PHE A 39 12.86 -4.23 -23.75
N THR A 40 12.66 -5.04 -24.80
CA THR A 40 11.40 -5.08 -25.57
C THR A 40 10.94 -6.50 -25.83
N GLY A 41 9.64 -6.77 -25.62
CA GLY A 41 9.02 -8.05 -26.00
C GLY A 41 9.61 -9.32 -25.37
N GLY A 42 10.42 -9.21 -24.31
CA GLY A 42 11.13 -10.34 -23.68
C GLY A 42 12.58 -10.51 -24.13
N ASN A 43 13.09 -9.66 -25.02
CA ASN A 43 14.46 -9.62 -25.49
C ASN A 43 15.20 -8.39 -24.93
N VAL A 44 16.55 -8.46 -24.94
CA VAL A 44 17.44 -7.36 -24.56
C VAL A 44 18.22 -6.93 -25.79
N ASP A 45 18.02 -5.69 -26.19
CA ASP A 45 18.79 -5.00 -27.21
C ASP A 45 19.74 -4.03 -26.53
N ILE A 46 20.94 -3.84 -27.10
CA ILE A 46 21.87 -2.83 -26.61
C ILE A 46 21.74 -1.61 -27.51
N ILE A 47 21.30 -0.49 -26.93
CA ILE A 47 21.24 0.80 -27.61
C ILE A 47 22.59 1.48 -27.43
N GLN A 48 23.22 1.80 -28.55
CA GLN A 48 24.38 2.68 -28.54
C GLN A 48 23.92 4.12 -28.21
N PRO A 49 24.60 4.79 -27.27
CA PRO A 49 24.38 6.21 -27.00
C PRO A 49 24.39 7.05 -28.26
N LEU A 50 23.41 7.96 -28.40
CA LEU A 50 23.48 9.00 -29.44
C LEU A 50 24.61 10.00 -29.10
N LYS A 51 24.75 10.32 -27.82
CA LYS A 51 25.81 11.18 -27.30
C LYS A 51 26.07 10.86 -25.83
N VAL A 52 27.32 10.73 -25.44
CA VAL A 52 27.74 10.71 -24.04
C VAL A 52 28.23 12.12 -23.68
N THR A 53 27.77 12.64 -22.54
CA THR A 53 28.26 13.89 -21.96
C THR A 53 28.80 13.62 -20.57
N GLU A 54 29.45 14.61 -19.96
CA GLU A 54 30.03 14.46 -18.62
C GLU A 54 28.99 14.08 -17.54
N THR A 55 27.73 14.46 -17.74
CA THR A 55 26.68 14.24 -16.73
C THR A 55 25.63 13.22 -17.14
N HIS A 56 25.34 13.08 -18.43
CA HIS A 56 24.24 12.23 -18.89
C HIS A 56 24.53 11.61 -20.25
N VAL A 57 23.90 10.46 -20.50
CA VAL A 57 23.85 9.80 -21.80
C VAL A 57 22.54 10.16 -22.50
N ILE A 58 22.64 10.60 -23.76
CA ILE A 58 21.49 10.90 -24.60
C ILE A 58 21.22 9.69 -25.49
N ILE A 59 20.00 9.18 -25.45
CA ILE A 59 19.51 8.09 -26.30
C ILE A 59 18.21 8.52 -26.98
N ASN A 60 17.93 7.97 -28.16
CA ASN A 60 16.68 8.20 -28.87
C ASN A 60 15.87 6.90 -28.93
N ILE A 61 14.76 6.86 -28.18
CA ILE A 61 13.82 5.74 -28.18
C ILE A 61 12.48 6.21 -28.74
N ARG A 62 11.94 5.47 -29.71
CA ARG A 62 10.66 5.81 -30.34
C ARG A 62 9.45 5.45 -29.46
N ASP A 63 9.63 4.51 -28.54
CA ASP A 63 8.59 4.00 -27.63
C ASP A 63 9.11 3.99 -26.18
N LEU A 64 8.26 4.38 -25.22
CA LEU A 64 8.55 4.21 -23.80
C LEU A 64 8.63 2.71 -23.48
N SER A 65 9.80 2.24 -23.02
CA SER A 65 9.97 0.83 -22.66
C SER A 65 9.00 0.44 -21.53
N ARG A 66 8.30 -0.70 -21.70
CA ARG A 66 7.53 -1.35 -20.62
C ARG A 66 8.38 -1.57 -19.38
N PHE A 67 9.71 -1.66 -19.52
CA PHE A 67 10.66 -1.81 -18.43
C PHE A 67 10.67 -0.59 -17.49
N GLY A 68 10.66 0.63 -18.02
CA GLY A 68 10.62 1.85 -17.20
C GLY A 68 9.34 1.94 -16.35
N LEU A 69 8.20 1.56 -16.94
CA LEU A 69 6.94 1.43 -16.19
C LEU A 69 7.03 0.33 -15.14
N THR A 70 7.52 -0.87 -15.48
CA THR A 70 7.63 -1.96 -14.50
C THR A 70 8.63 -1.66 -13.39
N TRP A 71 9.72 -0.94 -13.66
CA TRP A 71 10.71 -0.57 -12.64
C TRP A 71 10.16 0.45 -11.65
N ILE A 72 9.44 1.47 -12.11
CA ILE A 72 8.68 2.40 -11.26
C ILE A 72 7.64 1.63 -10.42
N LYS A 73 6.96 0.66 -11.03
CA LYS A 73 5.97 -0.20 -10.36
C LYS A 73 6.59 -1.13 -9.31
N THR A 74 7.84 -1.58 -9.51
CA THR A 74 8.59 -2.41 -8.56
C THR A 74 9.18 -1.59 -7.41
N ILE A 75 9.56 -0.33 -7.65
CA ILE A 75 10.16 0.55 -6.62
C ILE A 75 9.09 1.22 -5.74
N PHE A 76 7.97 1.67 -6.31
CA PHE A 76 6.97 2.48 -5.58
C PHE A 76 5.72 1.71 -5.14
N GLY A 77 5.59 0.45 -5.57
CA GLY A 77 4.34 -0.32 -5.45
C GLY A 77 3.25 0.20 -6.39
N PHE A 78 2.21 -0.60 -6.60
CA PHE A 78 1.00 -0.12 -7.28
C PHE A 78 0.00 0.42 -6.26
N PRO A 79 -0.67 1.55 -6.55
CA PRO A 79 -1.85 1.90 -5.79
C PRO A 79 -2.90 0.80 -5.96
N ILE A 80 -3.57 0.46 -4.87
CA ILE A 80 -4.73 -0.42 -4.84
C ILE A 80 -5.93 0.38 -4.35
N ASP A 81 -7.11 -0.04 -4.78
CA ASP A 81 -8.35 0.36 -4.12
C ASP A 81 -8.31 -0.17 -2.69
N GLY A 82 -8.45 0.75 -1.73
CA GLY A 82 -8.52 0.46 -0.31
C GLY A 82 -9.84 0.91 0.28
N GLN A 83 -10.06 0.53 1.53
CA GLN A 83 -11.20 0.97 2.32
C GLN A 83 -10.81 1.17 3.79
N VAL A 84 -11.45 2.17 4.41
CA VAL A 84 -11.35 2.49 5.84
C VAL A 84 -12.68 2.15 6.51
N LEU A 85 -12.67 1.14 7.39
CA LEU A 85 -13.86 0.67 8.09
C LEU A 85 -13.79 1.03 9.58
N HIS A 86 -14.94 1.36 10.15
CA HIS A 86 -15.05 1.90 11.50
C HIS A 86 -15.98 1.03 12.35
N PHE A 87 -15.48 0.57 13.49
CA PHE A 87 -16.24 -0.27 14.43
C PHE A 87 -16.12 0.28 15.84
N LEU A 88 -17.21 0.86 16.34
CA LEU A 88 -17.29 1.37 17.71
C LEU A 88 -17.53 0.21 18.67
N ARG A 89 -16.67 0.08 19.69
CA ARG A 89 -16.88 -0.91 20.76
C ARG A 89 -18.08 -0.48 21.63
N PRO A 90 -18.82 -1.45 22.23
CA PRO A 90 -19.84 -1.15 23.21
C PRO A 90 -19.27 -0.30 24.34
N VAL A 91 -20.05 0.67 24.80
CA VAL A 91 -19.71 1.53 25.93
C VAL A 91 -20.47 1.05 27.14
N THR A 92 -19.78 0.64 28.19
CA THR A 92 -20.39 0.29 29.48
C THR A 92 -20.55 1.52 30.36
N VAL A 93 -21.49 1.49 31.31
CA VAL A 93 -21.78 2.61 32.23
C VAL A 93 -20.54 3.06 33.02
N GLU A 94 -19.62 2.13 33.31
CA GLU A 94 -18.40 2.37 34.08
C GLU A 94 -17.22 2.91 33.24
N GLN A 95 -17.34 2.97 31.91
CA GLN A 95 -16.24 3.38 31.04
C GLN A 95 -16.21 4.90 30.84
N GLU A 96 -15.04 5.48 31.06
CA GLU A 96 -14.76 6.90 30.79
C GLU A 96 -14.43 7.16 29.30
N GLN A 97 -14.09 6.12 28.54
CA GLN A 97 -13.62 6.22 27.16
C GLN A 97 -14.37 5.31 26.19
N LYS A 98 -14.58 5.82 24.97
CA LYS A 98 -14.98 5.08 23.77
C LYS A 98 -13.73 4.60 23.03
N ILE A 99 -13.81 3.39 22.50
CA ILE A 99 -12.76 2.84 21.62
C ILE A 99 -13.35 2.64 20.23
N LEU A 100 -12.84 3.38 19.25
CA LEU A 100 -13.17 3.23 17.85
C LEU A 100 -12.06 2.43 17.15
N ASN A 101 -12.39 1.25 16.66
CA ASN A 101 -11.48 0.47 15.82
C ASN A 101 -11.55 0.97 14.39
N VAL A 102 -10.40 1.22 13.79
CA VAL A 102 -10.24 1.63 12.40
C VAL A 102 -9.45 0.57 11.65
N HIS A 103 -10.03 0.06 10.58
CA HIS A 103 -9.44 -0.99 9.76
C HIS A 103 -9.09 -0.44 8.39
N LEU A 104 -7.84 -0.60 7.98
CA LEU A 104 -7.39 -0.36 6.62
C LEU A 104 -7.32 -1.71 5.91
N HIS A 105 -8.15 -1.90 4.89
CA HIS A 105 -8.18 -3.13 4.11
C HIS A 105 -8.15 -2.85 2.60
N PRO A 106 -7.70 -3.82 1.80
CA PRO A 106 -7.95 -3.81 0.37
C PRO A 106 -9.46 -3.71 0.06
N GLY A 107 -9.82 -3.00 -1.01
CA GLY A 107 -11.20 -2.77 -1.41
C GLY A 107 -11.97 -4.02 -1.85
N ASN A 108 -11.26 -5.11 -2.15
CA ASN A 108 -11.86 -6.41 -2.47
C ASN A 108 -12.22 -7.26 -1.23
N VAL A 109 -11.85 -6.83 -0.01
CA VAL A 109 -12.28 -7.49 1.23
C VAL A 109 -13.76 -7.19 1.48
N PRO A 110 -14.64 -8.20 1.58
CA PRO A 110 -16.06 -7.96 1.81
C PRO A 110 -16.33 -7.37 3.21
N VAL A 111 -17.01 -6.22 3.27
CA VAL A 111 -17.39 -5.58 4.54
C VAL A 111 -18.19 -6.53 5.43
N THR A 112 -19.07 -7.34 4.83
CA THR A 112 -19.88 -8.35 5.53
C THR A 112 -19.03 -9.40 6.25
N GLU A 113 -17.86 -9.74 5.71
CA GLU A 113 -16.95 -10.71 6.33
C GLU A 113 -16.29 -10.11 7.57
N VAL A 114 -15.82 -8.86 7.48
CA VAL A 114 -15.24 -8.11 8.59
C VAL A 114 -16.27 -7.87 9.69
N GLN A 115 -17.50 -7.48 9.33
CA GLN A 115 -18.60 -7.29 10.27
C GLN A 115 -18.92 -8.56 11.06
N ARG A 116 -18.90 -9.73 10.43
CA ARG A 116 -19.20 -11.02 11.09
C ARG A 116 -18.25 -11.31 12.26
N LEU A 117 -16.97 -10.96 12.12
CA LEU A 117 -15.96 -11.14 13.18
C LEU A 117 -15.99 -10.03 14.25
N HIS A 118 -16.72 -8.96 13.98
CA HIS A 118 -16.90 -7.82 14.87
C HIS A 118 -18.35 -7.61 15.26
N HIS A 119 -19.14 -8.69 15.31
CA HIS A 119 -20.58 -8.65 15.59
C HIS A 119 -20.94 -8.03 16.95
N ASN A 120 -20.00 -8.02 17.90
CA ASN A 120 -20.15 -7.38 19.20
C ASN A 120 -19.85 -5.87 19.17
N LYS A 121 -19.58 -5.27 18.00
CA LYS A 121 -19.24 -3.85 17.81
C LYS A 121 -20.22 -3.23 16.82
N SER A 122 -20.46 -1.93 16.96
CA SER A 122 -21.31 -1.18 16.04
C SER A 122 -20.51 -0.74 14.82
N TYR A 123 -20.84 -1.25 13.64
CA TYR A 123 -20.30 -0.75 12.38
C TYR A 123 -20.87 0.64 12.08
N ILE A 124 -19.99 1.60 11.79
CA ILE A 124 -20.40 2.95 11.40
C ILE A 124 -20.18 3.09 9.90
N GLU A 125 -21.28 3.10 9.15
CA GLU A 125 -21.24 3.30 7.71
C GLU A 125 -20.87 4.75 7.38
N THR A 126 -19.85 4.92 6.54
CA THR A 126 -19.37 6.22 6.04
C THR A 126 -18.65 6.02 4.70
N SER A 127 -18.24 7.10 4.05
CA SER A 127 -17.42 7.03 2.83
C SER A 127 -16.08 6.36 3.16
N SER A 128 -15.91 5.10 2.75
CA SER A 128 -14.76 4.28 3.15
C SER A 128 -13.64 4.23 2.12
N LYS A 129 -13.92 4.54 0.84
CA LYS A 129 -12.98 4.32 -0.27
C LYS A 129 -11.72 5.18 -0.15
N CYS A 130 -10.56 4.57 -0.31
CA CYS A 130 -9.27 5.25 -0.35
C CYS A 130 -8.32 4.58 -1.35
N CYS A 131 -7.14 5.18 -1.53
CA CYS A 131 -6.07 4.62 -2.36
C CYS A 131 -4.89 4.26 -1.46
N LEU A 132 -4.49 3.00 -1.44
CA LEU A 132 -3.40 2.50 -0.60
C LEU A 132 -2.26 1.95 -1.46
N PHE A 133 -1.07 1.93 -0.91
CA PHE A 133 0.11 1.27 -1.44
C PHE A 133 0.61 0.25 -0.43
N THR A 134 1.00 -0.93 -0.91
CA THR A 134 1.66 -1.98 -0.12
C THR A 134 3.01 -1.52 0.42
N ASP A 135 3.39 -2.02 1.59
CA ASP A 135 4.67 -1.76 2.27
C ASP A 135 4.91 -0.30 2.66
N ARG A 136 3.85 0.52 2.62
CA ARG A 136 3.90 1.91 3.10
C ARG A 136 3.37 2.05 4.51
N LYS A 137 3.89 3.03 5.22
CA LYS A 137 3.50 3.34 6.59
C LYS A 137 2.37 4.37 6.59
N TYR A 138 1.28 4.06 7.29
CA TYR A 138 0.13 4.95 7.44
C TYR A 138 -0.05 5.38 8.89
N SER A 139 -0.64 6.54 9.11
CA SER A 139 -1.17 6.94 10.42
C SER A 139 -2.58 7.50 10.28
N LEU A 140 -3.29 7.60 11.40
CA LEU A 140 -4.47 8.44 11.48
C LEU A 140 -4.08 9.90 11.71
N CYS A 141 -4.92 10.80 11.22
CA CYS A 141 -5.03 12.16 11.74
C CYS A 141 -6.45 12.33 12.26
N CYS A 142 -6.61 13.06 13.37
CA CYS A 142 -7.91 13.23 13.97
C CYS A 142 -8.21 14.69 14.33
N GLN A 143 -9.48 15.03 14.42
CA GLN A 143 -9.95 16.27 15.05
C GLN A 143 -11.05 15.94 16.05
N PRO A 144 -10.95 16.42 17.31
CA PRO A 144 -9.90 17.32 17.84
C PRO A 144 -8.51 16.65 17.91
N GLU A 145 -7.42 17.41 17.83
CA GLU A 145 -6.04 16.91 17.58
C GLU A 145 -5.45 16.05 18.72
N ASN A 146 -6.19 15.89 19.81
CA ASN A 146 -5.79 15.20 21.04
C ASN A 146 -6.35 13.77 21.18
N CYS A 147 -6.75 13.11 20.08
CA CYS A 147 -7.14 11.70 20.19
C CYS A 147 -5.90 10.85 20.49
N ASP A 148 -6.05 9.94 21.43
CA ASP A 148 -5.05 8.91 21.68
C ASP A 148 -5.26 7.78 20.66
N VAL A 149 -4.22 7.48 19.89
CA VAL A 149 -4.26 6.52 18.78
C VAL A 149 -3.13 5.53 18.92
N GLN A 150 -3.46 4.24 18.86
CA GLN A 150 -2.47 3.17 18.80
C GLN A 150 -2.71 2.22 17.62
N PRO A 151 -1.64 1.70 17.00
CA PRO A 151 -0.30 2.26 17.03
C PRO A 151 -0.28 3.67 16.41
N MET A 152 0.75 4.47 16.71
CA MET A 152 0.92 5.81 16.10
C MET A 152 1.04 5.75 14.56
N SER A 153 1.51 4.63 14.04
CA SER A 153 1.57 4.34 12.61
C SER A 153 1.73 2.83 12.38
N GLU A 154 1.24 2.32 11.26
CA GLU A 154 1.35 0.90 10.90
C GLU A 154 1.75 0.72 9.43
N ILE A 155 2.48 -0.34 9.10
CA ILE A 155 2.81 -0.70 7.71
C ILE A 155 1.63 -1.48 7.12
N PHE A 156 1.13 -1.01 5.98
CA PHE A 156 0.07 -1.71 5.26
C PHE A 156 0.64 -2.87 4.47
N GLN A 157 0.32 -4.09 4.90
CA GLN A 157 0.68 -5.34 4.26
C GLN A 157 -0.50 -5.88 3.46
N LEU A 158 -0.29 -6.15 2.16
CA LEU A 158 -1.36 -6.60 1.27
C LEU A 158 -1.84 -8.01 1.59
N ASP A 159 -1.00 -8.85 2.20
CA ASP A 159 -1.30 -10.23 2.56
C ASP A 159 -1.95 -10.37 3.95
N ASN A 160 -2.01 -9.29 4.73
CA ASN A 160 -2.52 -9.31 6.10
C ASN A 160 -4.05 -9.15 6.21
N PHE A 161 -4.81 -9.70 5.24
CA PHE A 161 -6.28 -9.71 5.28
C PHE A 161 -6.80 -11.12 5.63
N GLY A 162 -7.30 -11.26 6.85
CA GLY A 162 -8.06 -12.44 7.26
C GLY A 162 -7.22 -13.68 7.61
N PRO A 163 -7.86 -14.70 8.23
CA PRO A 163 -9.22 -14.65 8.75
C PRO A 163 -9.32 -13.79 10.01
N ASN A 164 -8.20 -13.35 10.60
CA ASN A 164 -8.21 -12.53 11.80
C ASN A 164 -8.10 -11.05 11.43
N TYR A 165 -9.24 -10.42 11.12
CA TYR A 165 -9.31 -8.98 10.83
C TYR A 165 -9.07 -8.17 12.11
N HIS A 166 -7.81 -7.98 12.47
CA HIS A 166 -7.45 -7.10 13.58
C HIS A 166 -7.60 -5.63 13.17
N PRO A 167 -7.95 -4.74 14.10
CA PRO A 167 -7.93 -3.30 13.82
C PRO A 167 -6.52 -2.86 13.45
N THR A 168 -6.41 -2.02 12.43
CA THR A 168 -5.14 -1.38 12.08
C THR A 168 -4.81 -0.29 13.09
N PHE A 169 -5.82 0.43 13.55
CA PHE A 169 -5.70 1.45 14.59
C PHE A 169 -6.86 1.36 15.59
N GLU A 170 -6.60 1.77 16.82
CA GLU A 170 -7.58 1.99 17.87
C GLU A 170 -7.50 3.46 18.28
N VAL A 171 -8.65 4.13 18.28
CA VAL A 171 -8.78 5.53 18.69
C VAL A 171 -9.54 5.58 20.01
N PHE A 172 -8.90 6.13 21.04
CA PHE A 172 -9.49 6.35 22.36
C PHE A 172 -10.03 7.77 22.45
N LEU A 173 -11.29 7.88 22.83
CA LEU A 173 -12.04 9.13 22.86
C LEU A 173 -12.78 9.23 24.19
N ASP A 174 -12.88 10.42 24.76
CA ASP A 174 -13.74 10.66 25.92
C ASP A 174 -15.20 10.27 25.60
N VAL A 175 -15.89 9.67 26.57
CA VAL A 175 -17.26 9.16 26.39
C VAL A 175 -18.26 10.25 25.96
N ASN A 176 -18.01 11.51 26.28
CA ASN A 176 -18.86 12.64 25.91
C ASN A 176 -18.69 13.07 24.45
N ILE A 177 -17.62 12.64 23.78
CA ILE A 177 -17.39 12.93 22.35
C ILE A 177 -18.44 12.18 21.52
N LYS A 178 -19.26 12.94 20.78
CA LYS A 178 -20.31 12.39 19.89
C LYS A 178 -19.87 12.33 18.43
N GLU A 179 -18.81 13.04 18.09
CA GLU A 179 -18.31 13.17 16.72
C GLU A 179 -16.79 13.28 16.74
N VAL A 180 -16.15 12.60 15.80
CA VAL A 180 -14.73 12.75 15.50
C VAL A 180 -14.56 12.93 14.00
N ARG A 181 -13.54 13.67 13.58
CA ARG A 181 -13.10 13.63 12.19
C ARG A 181 -11.83 12.82 12.10
N LEU A 182 -11.81 11.81 11.24
CA LEU A 182 -10.62 10.97 11.01
C LEU A 182 -10.19 11.06 9.56
N GLY A 183 -8.89 11.10 9.33
CA GLY A 183 -8.24 10.95 8.03
C GLY A 183 -7.10 9.92 8.12
N VAL A 184 -6.63 9.45 6.97
CA VAL A 184 -5.47 8.56 6.86
C VAL A 184 -4.37 9.27 6.09
N LEU A 185 -3.17 9.28 6.67
CA LEU A 185 -1.97 9.89 6.09
C LEU A 185 -0.98 8.80 5.67
N ASP A 186 -0.44 8.90 4.46
CA ASP A 186 0.74 8.17 4.02
C ASP A 186 2.00 8.87 4.53
N LYS A 187 2.76 8.21 5.41
CA LYS A 187 3.99 8.73 6.01
C LYS A 187 5.22 8.58 5.13
N THR A 188 5.13 7.82 4.04
CA THR A 188 6.24 7.62 3.11
C THR A 188 6.38 8.78 2.11
N GLU A 189 5.30 9.55 1.87
CA GLU A 189 5.27 10.74 0.98
C GLU A 189 4.87 12.02 1.76
N ASP A 190 5.74 12.53 2.63
CA ASP A 190 5.59 13.82 3.35
C ASP A 190 4.24 14.04 4.08
N GLY A 191 3.49 12.97 4.39
CA GLY A 191 2.20 13.05 5.07
C GLY A 191 1.01 13.29 4.15
N LYS A 192 1.05 12.84 2.89
CA LYS A 192 -0.08 12.92 1.95
C LYS A 192 -1.35 12.27 2.54
N GLU A 193 -2.46 13.01 2.48
CA GLU A 193 -3.77 12.51 2.91
C GLU A 193 -4.37 11.58 1.83
N VAL A 194 -4.46 10.28 2.14
CA VAL A 194 -4.98 9.25 1.21
C VAL A 194 -6.45 8.93 1.44
N TRP A 195 -6.98 9.31 2.61
CA TRP A 195 -8.39 9.32 2.93
C TRP A 195 -8.67 10.60 3.73
N PRO A 196 -9.44 11.55 3.19
CA PRO A 196 -9.59 12.88 3.80
C PRO A 196 -10.29 12.81 5.16
N ARG A 197 -10.18 13.87 5.95
CA ARG A 197 -10.87 13.98 7.25
C ARG A 197 -12.39 13.90 7.13
N TRP A 198 -12.93 12.69 7.21
CA TRP A 198 -14.36 12.44 7.21
C TRP A 198 -14.96 12.56 8.60
N ARG A 199 -16.18 13.11 8.64
CA ARG A 199 -16.98 13.22 9.84
C ARG A 199 -17.56 11.85 10.22
N ILE A 200 -17.31 11.40 11.44
CA ILE A 200 -17.80 10.13 11.97
C ILE A 200 -18.66 10.42 13.20
N LEU A 201 -19.92 10.01 13.14
CA LEU A 201 -20.86 10.12 14.26
C LEU A 201 -20.73 8.88 15.14
N LEU A 202 -20.43 9.09 16.42
CA LEU A 202 -20.20 8.05 17.42
C LEU A 202 -21.50 7.72 18.16
N THR A 203 -22.55 7.45 17.41
CA THR A 203 -23.84 7.00 17.95
C THR A 203 -23.71 5.55 18.36
N GLY A 204 -23.16 5.31 19.56
CA GLY A 204 -23.15 3.99 20.18
C GLY A 204 -24.52 3.67 20.78
N LEU A 205 -24.99 2.44 20.58
CA LEU A 205 -26.02 1.85 21.43
C LEU A 205 -25.40 1.68 22.82
N TYR A 206 -26.02 2.26 23.85
CA TYR A 206 -25.73 1.88 25.23
C TYR A 206 -26.07 0.38 25.36
N ALA A 207 -25.10 -0.43 25.79
CA ALA A 207 -25.32 -1.85 26.02
C ALA A 207 -26.03 -2.10 27.35
#